data_AF-A0A094RMI0-F1
#
_entry.id   AF-A0A094RMI0-F1
#
_cell.length_a   1.000
_cell.length_b   1.000
_cell.length_c   1.000
_cell.angle_alpha   90.00
_cell.angle_beta   90.00
_cell.angle_gamma   90.00
#
_symmetry.space_group_name_H-M   'P 1'
#
loop_
_entity.id
_entity.type
_entity.pdbx_description
1 polymer ?
#
loop_
_entity_poly.entity_id
_entity_poly.type
_entity_poly.pdbx_seq_one_letter_code
_entity_poly.pdbx_strand_id
1 'polypeptide(L)'
;AGVFSMIASVLFLGGWAVPFSWFGWTNLNDIDNWMNVAGPLILFTKMVVLSFIIMWVRFSFPRFREDQLQRFAWKVLIPVSLVNIMLTAIFKVAF
;
A
#
# COMPACT_ATOMS: atom_id res chain seq x y z
N ALA A 1 -6.77 -0.46 -12.65
CA ALA A 1 -6.42 -1.25 -11.45
C ALA A 1 -4.91 -1.44 -11.34
N GLY A 2 -4.24 -2.01 -12.36
CA GLY A 2 -2.81 -2.34 -12.30
C GLY A 2 -1.87 -1.19 -11.88
N VAL A 3 -1.95 -0.03 -12.52
CA VAL A 3 -1.09 1.13 -12.20
C VAL A 3 -1.34 1.64 -10.76
N PHE A 4 -2.60 1.76 -10.34
CA PHE A 4 -2.93 2.17 -8.97
C PHE A 4 -2.46 1.15 -7.92
N SER A 5 -2.56 -0.17 -8.20
CA SER A 5 -2.00 -1.19 -7.32
C SER A 5 -0.47 -1.17 -7.29
N MET A 6 0.19 -0.78 -8.37
CA MET A 6 1.64 -0.60 -8.39
C MET A 6 2.06 0.57 -7.49
N ILE A 7 1.40 1.73 -7.61
CA ILE A 7 1.64 2.90 -6.76
C ILE A 7 1.38 2.55 -5.28
N ALA A 8 0.28 1.87 -4.98
CA ALA A 8 -0.04 1.45 -3.61
C ALA A 8 0.99 0.46 -3.05
N SER A 9 1.49 -0.47 -3.86
CA SER A 9 2.55 -1.41 -3.46
C SER A 9 3.86 -0.68 -3.11
N VAL A 10 4.23 0.33 -3.89
CA VAL A 10 5.44 1.13 -3.63
C VAL A 10 5.28 2.00 -2.38
N LEU A 11 4.16 2.71 -2.25
CA LEU A 11 3.97 3.67 -1.15
C LEU A 11 3.69 3.00 0.21
N PHE A 12 2.97 1.89 0.23
CA PHE A 12 2.48 1.29 1.48
C PHE A 12 3.07 -0.09 1.80
N LEU A 13 3.45 -0.88 0.78
CA LEU A 13 3.97 -2.25 0.97
C LEU A 13 5.49 -2.35 0.75
N GLY A 14 6.20 -1.23 0.64
CA GLY A 14 7.66 -1.18 0.49
C GLY A 14 8.18 -1.58 -0.90
N GLY A 15 7.33 -1.68 -1.91
CA GLY A 15 7.72 -1.94 -3.29
C GLY A 15 8.51 -3.24 -3.47
N TRP A 16 9.74 -3.13 -3.99
CA TRP A 16 10.67 -4.25 -4.21
C TRP A 16 11.30 -4.77 -2.91
N ALA A 17 11.23 -4.01 -1.82
CA ALA A 17 11.87 -4.37 -0.58
C ALA A 17 11.12 -5.50 0.13
N VAL A 18 11.91 -6.41 0.70
CA VAL A 18 11.52 -7.40 1.69
C VAL A 18 12.15 -7.03 3.03
N PRO A 19 11.57 -7.42 4.18
CA PRO A 19 12.16 -7.12 5.48
C PRO A 19 13.61 -7.62 5.54
N PHE A 20 14.57 -6.69 5.60
CA PHE A 20 15.99 -6.99 5.59
C PHE A 20 16.43 -7.87 6.76
N SER A 21 15.70 -7.80 7.87
CA SER A 21 15.88 -8.67 9.04
C SER A 21 15.69 -10.15 8.75
N TRP A 22 14.89 -10.54 7.75
CA TRP A 22 14.68 -11.94 7.41
C TRP A 22 15.92 -12.57 6.75
N PHE A 23 16.72 -11.74 6.08
CA PHE A 23 17.92 -12.17 5.35
C PHE A 23 19.22 -11.73 6.06
N GLY A 24 19.11 -11.14 7.26
CA GLY A 24 20.26 -10.68 8.03
C GLY A 24 20.97 -9.45 7.45
N TRP A 25 20.37 -8.77 6.47
CA TRP A 25 20.94 -7.57 5.87
C TRP A 25 20.75 -6.37 6.80
N THR A 26 21.82 -5.62 7.03
CA THR A 26 21.79 -4.43 7.88
C THR A 26 21.97 -3.16 7.07
N ASN A 27 22.68 -3.23 5.94
CA ASN A 27 22.91 -2.12 5.03
C ASN A 27 22.49 -2.46 3.60
N LEU A 28 22.23 -1.43 2.80
CA LEU A 28 21.82 -1.58 1.39
C LEU A 28 22.91 -2.24 0.53
N ASN A 29 24.17 -2.16 0.95
CA ASN A 29 25.31 -2.77 0.26
C ASN A 29 25.45 -4.28 0.52
N ASP A 30 24.76 -4.79 1.54
CA ASP A 30 24.75 -6.23 1.87
C ASP A 30 23.70 -6.99 1.03
N ILE A 31 22.96 -6.28 0.18
CA ILE A 31 21.93 -6.85 -0.67
C ILE A 31 22.59 -7.69 -1.76
N ASP A 32 22.30 -8.99 -1.71
CA ASP A 32 22.78 -9.92 -2.71
C ASP A 32 22.25 -9.59 -4.12
N ASN A 33 23.10 -9.81 -5.14
CA ASN A 33 22.78 -9.54 -6.55
C ASN A 33 21.53 -10.25 -7.07
N TRP A 34 21.11 -11.38 -6.47
CA TRP A 34 19.88 -12.07 -6.88
C TRP A 34 18.62 -11.21 -6.66
N MET A 35 18.67 -10.23 -5.75
CA MET A 35 17.55 -9.35 -5.49
C MET A 35 17.27 -8.36 -6.63
N ASN A 36 18.21 -8.19 -7.57
CA ASN A 36 17.95 -7.44 -8.81
C ASN A 36 16.91 -8.13 -9.71
N VAL A 37 16.81 -9.46 -9.64
CA VAL A 37 15.80 -10.24 -10.38
C VAL A 37 14.58 -10.51 -9.50
N ALA A 38 14.78 -10.86 -8.23
CA ALA A 38 13.68 -11.17 -7.33
C ALA A 38 12.88 -9.92 -6.91
N GLY A 39 13.51 -8.76 -6.75
CA GLY A 39 12.85 -7.51 -6.34
C GLY A 39 11.70 -7.10 -7.27
N PRO A 40 11.91 -7.00 -8.60
CA PRO A 40 10.85 -6.76 -9.56
C PRO A 40 9.73 -7.81 -9.53
N LEU A 41 10.07 -9.09 -9.36
CA LEU A 41 9.09 -10.17 -9.25
C LEU A 41 8.23 -10.03 -7.99
N ILE A 42 8.83 -9.70 -6.85
CA ILE A 42 8.12 -9.46 -5.58
C ILE A 42 7.17 -8.26 -5.71
N LEU A 43 7.64 -7.17 -6.32
CA LEU A 43 6.79 -6.01 -6.60
C LEU A 43 5.60 -6.40 -7.47
N PHE A 44 5.83 -7.19 -8.52
CA PHE A 44 4.78 -7.67 -9.42
C PHE A 44 3.78 -8.56 -8.68
N THR A 45 4.25 -9.49 -7.84
CA THR A 45 3.38 -10.33 -7.00
C THR A 45 2.52 -9.47 -6.08
N LYS A 46 3.08 -8.50 -5.36
CA LYS A 46 2.31 -7.58 -4.50
C LYS A 46 1.26 -6.80 -5.31
N MET A 47 1.61 -6.32 -6.51
CA MET A 47 0.69 -5.65 -7.42
C MET A 47 -0.47 -6.56 -7.85
N VAL A 48 -0.19 -7.81 -8.22
CA VAL A 48 -1.20 -8.80 -8.63
C VAL A 48 -2.14 -9.10 -7.46
N VAL A 49 -1.61 -9.28 -6.25
CA VAL A 49 -2.41 -9.49 -5.04
C VAL A 49 -3.34 -8.30 -4.78
N LEU A 50 -2.85 -7.06 -4.84
CA LEU A 50 -3.67 -5.87 -4.68
C LEU A 50 -4.74 -5.74 -5.78
N SER A 51 -4.38 -5.99 -7.04
CA SER A 51 -5.33 -6.01 -8.15
C SER A 51 -6.40 -7.09 -7.97
N PHE A 52 -6.02 -8.26 -7.46
CA PHE A 52 -6.95 -9.33 -7.12
C PHE A 52 -7.93 -8.89 -6.02
N ILE A 53 -7.45 -8.25 -4.95
CA ILE A 53 -8.31 -7.71 -3.88
C ILE A 53 -9.32 -6.70 -4.46
N ILE A 54 -8.90 -5.79 -5.33
CA ILE A 54 -9.79 -4.82 -5.98
C ILE A 54 -10.88 -5.53 -6.79
N MET A 55 -10.51 -6.55 -7.56
CA MET A 55 -11.46 -7.34 -8.34
C MET A 55 -12.40 -8.16 -7.44
N TRP A 56 -11.88 -8.70 -6.34
CA TRP A 56 -12.68 -9.45 -5.37
C TRP A 56 -13.73 -8.56 -4.69
N VAL A 57 -13.35 -7.35 -4.29
CA VAL A 57 -14.28 -6.33 -3.76
C VAL A 57 -15.34 -5.99 -4.82
N ARG A 58 -14.94 -5.79 -6.08
CA ARG A 58 -15.89 -5.51 -7.17
C ARG A 58 -16.95 -6.61 -7.34
N PHE A 59 -16.58 -7.87 -7.15
CA PHE A 59 -17.53 -9.00 -7.25
C PHE A 59 -18.37 -9.19 -5.98
N SER A 60 -17.86 -8.79 -4.81
CA SER A 60 -18.52 -9.05 -3.53
C SER A 60 -19.58 -8.01 -3.15
N PHE A 61 -19.40 -6.74 -3.56
CA PHE A 61 -20.30 -5.66 -3.13
C PHE A 61 -21.42 -5.38 -4.15
N PRO A 62 -22.68 -5.22 -3.69
CA PRO A 62 -23.76 -4.74 -4.52
C PRO A 62 -23.54 -3.28 -4.93
N ARG A 63 -24.07 -2.89 -6.09
CA ARG A 63 -23.84 -1.55 -6.69
C ARG A 63 -24.31 -0.44 -5.74
N PHE A 64 -23.39 0.41 -5.29
CA PHE A 64 -23.71 1.59 -4.45
C PHE A 64 -24.23 2.75 -5.30
N ARG A 65 -25.11 3.59 -4.73
CA ARG A 65 -25.54 4.84 -5.38
C ARG A 65 -24.44 5.90 -5.25
N GLU A 66 -24.27 6.73 -6.27
CA GLU A 66 -23.23 7.77 -6.28
C GLU A 66 -23.34 8.73 -5.09
N ASP A 67 -24.56 9.10 -4.67
CA ASP A 67 -24.75 9.94 -3.48
C ASP A 67 -24.24 9.29 -2.19
N GLN A 68 -24.36 7.95 -2.10
CA GLN A 68 -23.88 7.20 -0.95
C GLN A 68 -22.36 7.13 -0.95
N LEU A 69 -21.75 6.94 -2.12
CA LEU A 69 -20.30 6.97 -2.28
C LEU A 69 -19.74 8.35 -1.92
N GLN A 70 -20.35 9.42 -2.42
CA GLN A 70 -19.92 10.79 -2.12
C GLN A 70 -20.10 11.11 -0.64
N ARG A 71 -21.22 10.69 -0.03
CA ARG A 71 -21.43 10.86 1.42
C ARG A 71 -20.36 10.13 2.23
N PHE A 72 -19.97 8.92 1.84
CA PHE A 72 -18.91 8.16 2.52
C PHE A 72 -17.54 8.82 2.36
N ALA A 73 -17.20 9.23 1.13
CA ALA A 73 -15.93 9.91 0.86
C ALA A 73 -15.78 11.20 1.68
N TRP A 74 -16.80 12.06 1.66
CA TRP A 74 -16.72 13.38 2.31
C TRP A 74 -16.95 13.34 3.82
N LYS A 75 -17.88 12.51 4.31
CA LYS A 75 -18.20 12.50 5.75
C LYS A 75 -17.33 11.54 6.56
N VAL A 76 -16.69 10.57 5.93
CA VAL A 76 -15.89 9.55 6.64
C VAL A 76 -14.42 9.59 6.22
N LEU A 77 -14.11 9.43 4.92
CA LEU A 77 -12.72 9.29 4.48
C LEU A 77 -11.88 10.56 4.68
N ILE A 78 -12.42 11.75 4.36
CA ILE A 78 -11.70 13.02 4.53
C ILE A 78 -11.41 13.34 6.01
N PRO A 79 -12.38 13.27 6.94
CA PRO A 79 -12.08 13.49 8.36
C PRO A 79 -11.05 12.49 8.91
N VAL A 80 -11.15 11.22 8.52
CA VAL A 80 -10.21 10.18 8.96
C VAL A 80 -8.79 10.44 8.46
N SER A 81 -8.61 10.87 7.20
CA SER A 81 -7.28 11.18 6.68
C SER A 81 -6.65 12.39 7.38
N LEU A 82 -7.43 13.41 7.71
CA LEU A 82 -6.98 14.57 8.48
C LEU A 82 -6.52 14.18 9.89
N VAL A 83 -7.30 13.33 10.57
CA VAL A 83 -6.92 12.80 11.90
C VAL A 83 -5.63 12.00 11.82
N ASN A 84 -5.45 11.16 10.79
CA ASN A 84 -4.24 10.37 10.62
C ASN A 84 -2.99 11.26 10.42
N ILE A 85 -3.09 12.31 9.60
CA ILE A 85 -1.99 13.26 9.38
C ILE A 85 -1.65 13.99 10.67
N MET A 86 -2.66 14.47 11.41
CA MET A 86 -2.46 15.15 12.69
C MET A 86 -1.76 14.23 13.71
N LEU A 87 -2.21 12.99 13.85
CA LEU A 87 -1.58 12.00 14.74
C LEU A 87 -0.14 11.74 14.34
N THR A 88 0.13 11.53 13.05
CA THR A 88 1.49 11.33 12.55
C THR A 88 2.39 12.53 12.84
N ALA A 89 1.87 13.76 12.70
CA ALA A 89 2.61 14.98 13.02
C ALA A 89 2.93 15.09 14.52
N ILE A 90 1.97 14.77 15.40
CA ILE A 90 2.19 14.76 16.85
C ILE A 90 3.26 13.73 17.22
N PHE A 91 3.14 12.49 16.74
CA PHE A 91 4.09 11.43 17.03
C PHE A 91 5.51 11.77 16.56
N LYS A 92 5.65 12.36 15.37
CA LYS A 92 6.95 12.76 14.83
C LYS A 92 7.65 13.86 15.63
N VAL A 93 6.90 14.69 16.35
CA VAL A 93 7.46 15.80 17.15
C VAL A 93 7.69 15.39 18.61
N ALA A 94 6.84 14.53 19.15
CA ALA A 94 6.91 14.10 20.55
C ALA A 94 8.00 13.04 20.81
N PHE A 95 8.38 12.25 19.80
CA PHE A 95 9.37 11.18 19.87
C PHE A 95 10.46 11.40 18.82
#